data_AF-A0A8B5WQ70-F1
#
_entry.id   AF-A0A8B5WQ70-F1
#
_cell.length_a   1.000
_cell.length_b   1.000
_cell.length_c   1.000
_cell.angle_alpha   90.00
_cell.angle_beta   90.00
_cell.angle_gamma   90.00
#
_symmetry.space_group_name_H-M   'P 1'
#
loop_
_entity.id
_entity.type
_entity.pdbx_description
1 polymer ?
#
loop_
_entity_poly.entity_id
_entity_poly.type
_entity_poly.pdbx_seq_one_letter_code
_entity_poly.pdbx_strand_id
1 'polypeptide(L)'
;MGLFDTIIVDPPLTCSRCGVELEIQTKHFDPAQMTYRVGSRISGSPVLSGILAESVFCLDCRRAGREQPDDAIFLVIWHSILAGVERTEPDAESRLASIDRLDLIEWLDEAQRAERDSKRCFWDLYRDVEMWHEHLHREDSEDQSPSAARSFARIFRLPDEVLAAEDPLDEILKRHKETSPERDGLF
;
A
#
# COMPACT_ATOMS: atom_id res chain seq x y z
N MET A 1 -4.96 4.20 -23.35
CA MET A 1 -5.18 3.36 -22.15
C MET A 1 -5.49 4.32 -21.02
N GLY A 2 -6.61 4.15 -20.31
CA GLY A 2 -6.98 5.04 -19.20
C GLY A 2 -6.15 4.76 -17.95
N LEU A 3 -5.92 5.76 -17.11
CA LEU A 3 -5.46 5.54 -15.73
C LEU A 3 -6.68 5.11 -14.91
N PHE A 4 -6.52 4.03 -14.16
CA PHE A 4 -7.52 3.49 -13.25
C PHE A 4 -6.87 3.40 -11.88
N ASP A 5 -7.69 3.59 -10.85
CA ASP A 5 -7.27 3.36 -9.49
C ASP A 5 -7.72 1.97 -9.04
N THR A 6 -6.92 1.34 -8.19
CA THR A 6 -7.15 -0.04 -7.73
C THR A 6 -7.72 -0.02 -6.31
N ILE A 7 -8.75 -0.83 -6.06
CA ILE A 7 -9.33 -0.99 -4.73
C ILE A 7 -9.00 -2.38 -4.21
N ILE A 8 -8.32 -2.43 -3.07
CA ILE A 8 -8.01 -3.67 -2.36
C ILE A 8 -9.02 -3.83 -1.23
N VAL A 9 -9.67 -5.00 -1.21
CA VAL A 9 -10.65 -5.38 -0.20
C VAL A 9 -10.13 -6.61 0.54
N ASP A 10 -10.23 -6.60 1.87
CA ASP A 10 -9.90 -7.74 2.72
C ASP A 10 -11.15 -8.11 3.56
N PRO A 11 -11.75 -9.30 3.36
CA PRO A 11 -11.33 -10.39 2.47
C PRO A 11 -11.53 -10.07 0.97
N PRO A 12 -10.72 -10.67 0.07
CA PRO A 12 -10.79 -10.39 -1.35
C PRO A 12 -12.14 -10.81 -1.95
N LEU A 13 -12.67 -9.98 -2.85
CA LEU A 13 -13.91 -10.26 -3.53
C LEU A 13 -13.72 -11.36 -4.57
N THR A 14 -14.51 -12.42 -4.49
CA THR A 14 -14.46 -13.55 -5.44
C THR A 14 -15.56 -13.45 -6.51
N CYS A 15 -15.25 -13.90 -7.72
CA CYS A 15 -16.22 -13.99 -8.79
C CYS A 15 -17.33 -14.99 -8.43
N SER A 16 -18.58 -14.57 -8.57
CA SER A 16 -19.76 -15.41 -8.35
C SER A 16 -19.79 -16.68 -9.23
N ARG A 17 -19.12 -16.65 -10.40
CA ARG A 17 -19.11 -17.76 -11.37
C ARG A 17 -17.88 -18.67 -11.29
N CYS A 18 -16.68 -18.13 -11.09
CA CYS A 18 -15.44 -18.93 -11.11
C CYS A 18 -14.73 -19.01 -9.76
N GLY A 19 -15.14 -18.23 -8.76
CA GLY A 19 -14.52 -18.22 -7.43
C GLY A 19 -13.13 -17.58 -7.37
N VAL A 20 -12.61 -17.09 -8.49
CA VAL A 20 -11.30 -16.40 -8.55
C VAL A 20 -11.43 -15.00 -7.93
N GLU A 21 -10.37 -14.55 -7.27
CA GLU A 21 -10.24 -13.19 -6.73
C GLU A 21 -10.36 -12.15 -7.84
N LEU A 22 -11.11 -11.08 -7.55
CA LEU A 22 -11.37 -9.99 -8.46
C LEU A 22 -10.53 -8.78 -8.06
N GLU A 23 -9.79 -8.26 -9.02
CA GLU A 23 -9.16 -6.95 -8.91
C GLU A 23 -10.21 -5.89 -9.27
N ILE A 24 -10.44 -4.97 -8.35
CA ILE A 24 -11.41 -3.88 -8.55
C ILE A 24 -10.65 -2.67 -9.06
N GLN A 25 -11.05 -2.17 -10.23
CA GLN A 25 -10.50 -0.97 -10.83
C GLN A 25 -11.62 0.04 -11.04
N THR A 26 -11.43 1.28 -10.59
CA THR A 26 -12.42 2.34 -10.74
C THR A 26 -11.87 3.52 -11.55
N LYS A 27 -12.79 4.19 -12.26
CA LYS A 27 -12.56 5.46 -12.94
C LYS A 27 -13.27 6.64 -12.26
N HIS A 28 -13.95 6.39 -11.16
CA HIS A 28 -14.76 7.42 -10.50
C HIS A 28 -13.90 8.43 -9.74
N PHE A 29 -12.63 8.11 -9.47
CA PHE A 29 -11.73 8.96 -8.69
C PHE A 29 -10.78 9.73 -9.61
N ASP A 30 -10.00 10.63 -9.02
CA ASP A 30 -8.96 11.35 -9.77
C ASP A 30 -7.94 10.34 -10.33
N PRO A 31 -7.59 10.40 -11.63
CA PRO A 31 -6.73 9.42 -12.29
C PRO A 31 -5.29 9.52 -11.78
N ALA A 32 -5.01 8.86 -10.66
CA ALA A 32 -3.75 8.95 -9.94
C ALA A 32 -3.00 7.61 -9.90
N GLN A 33 -3.60 6.51 -10.42
CA GLN A 33 -3.05 5.14 -10.29
C GLN A 33 -2.83 4.76 -8.83
N MET A 34 -3.70 5.24 -7.96
CA MET A 34 -3.60 5.01 -6.52
C MET A 34 -4.27 3.71 -6.14
N THR A 35 -3.72 3.09 -5.11
CA THR A 35 -4.31 1.92 -4.45
C THR A 35 -5.08 2.37 -3.21
N TYR A 36 -6.36 2.07 -3.15
CA TYR A 36 -7.23 2.41 -2.03
C TYR A 36 -7.65 1.15 -1.25
N ARG A 37 -7.73 1.29 0.07
CA ARG A 37 -8.31 0.31 1.01
C ARG A 37 -9.47 0.94 1.78
N VAL A 38 -10.29 0.14 2.44
CA VAL A 38 -11.25 0.67 3.42
C VAL A 38 -10.51 1.53 4.46
N GLY A 39 -11.06 2.69 4.79
CA GLY A 39 -10.41 3.72 5.62
C GLY A 39 -9.51 4.69 4.85
N SER A 40 -9.22 4.44 3.57
CA SER A 40 -8.39 5.34 2.76
C SER A 40 -9.16 6.60 2.34
N ARG A 41 -8.47 7.73 2.34
CA ARG A 41 -8.99 8.99 1.79
C ARG A 41 -8.94 8.95 0.27
N ILE A 42 -10.09 9.18 -0.35
CA ILE A 42 -10.27 9.25 -1.80
C ILE A 42 -10.14 10.71 -2.26
N SER A 43 -9.37 10.94 -3.32
CA SER A 43 -9.34 12.21 -4.07
C SER A 43 -10.22 12.15 -5.32
N GLY A 44 -10.89 13.26 -5.64
CA GLY A 44 -11.65 13.36 -6.90
C GLY A 44 -12.98 12.62 -6.95
N SER A 45 -13.45 12.06 -5.83
CA SER A 45 -14.77 11.40 -5.81
C SER A 45 -15.87 12.39 -6.21
N PRO A 46 -16.80 12.02 -7.10
CA PRO A 46 -17.94 12.86 -7.48
C PRO A 46 -18.92 13.09 -6.32
N VAL A 47 -18.86 12.23 -5.29
CA VAL A 47 -19.71 12.30 -4.11
C VAL A 47 -18.88 12.48 -2.84
N LEU A 48 -19.37 13.34 -1.95
CA LEU A 48 -18.76 13.52 -0.62
C LEU A 48 -19.13 12.38 0.32
N SER A 49 -20.41 12.06 0.40
CA SER A 49 -20.93 10.89 1.11
C SER A 49 -22.04 10.27 0.26
N GLY A 50 -21.98 8.97 0.00
CA GLY A 50 -22.92 8.27 -0.86
C GLY A 50 -22.38 6.92 -1.32
N ILE A 51 -23.11 6.30 -2.25
CA ILE A 51 -22.79 4.98 -2.78
C ILE A 51 -22.54 5.13 -4.28
N LEU A 52 -21.45 4.55 -4.79
CA LEU A 52 -21.15 4.47 -6.21
C LEU A 52 -21.24 3.02 -6.69
N ALA A 53 -22.01 2.78 -7.75
CA ALA A 53 -22.06 1.48 -8.40
C ALA A 53 -20.94 1.37 -9.45
N GLU A 54 -20.12 0.33 -9.34
CA GLU A 54 -19.04 0.03 -10.27
C GLU A 54 -19.24 -1.39 -10.83
N SER A 55 -19.00 -1.57 -12.12
CA SER A 55 -19.11 -2.89 -12.76
C SER A 55 -17.80 -3.65 -12.58
N VAL A 56 -17.86 -4.89 -12.08
CA VAL A 56 -16.65 -5.70 -11.90
C VAL A 56 -16.44 -6.63 -13.06
N PHE A 57 -15.18 -6.74 -13.48
CA PHE A 57 -14.80 -7.53 -14.63
C PHE A 57 -13.92 -8.72 -14.23
N CYS A 58 -14.41 -9.95 -14.45
CA CYS A 58 -13.58 -11.15 -14.30
C CYS A 58 -12.81 -11.45 -15.59
N LEU A 59 -11.47 -11.36 -15.53
CA LEU A 59 -10.58 -11.69 -16.66
C LEU A 59 -10.66 -13.17 -17.05
N ASP A 60 -10.81 -14.08 -16.09
CA ASP A 60 -10.82 -15.52 -16.36
C ASP A 60 -12.13 -15.99 -16.99
N CYS A 61 -13.29 -15.47 -16.55
CA CYS A 61 -14.55 -15.74 -17.23
C CYS A 61 -14.53 -15.25 -18.67
N ARG A 62 -13.91 -14.08 -18.93
CA ARG A 62 -13.74 -13.54 -20.28
C ARG A 62 -12.84 -14.44 -21.14
N ARG A 63 -11.70 -14.88 -20.60
CA ARG A 63 -10.77 -15.79 -21.30
C ARG A 63 -11.42 -17.13 -21.61
N ALA A 64 -12.27 -17.63 -20.72
CA ALA A 64 -13.02 -18.86 -20.90
C ALA A 64 -14.23 -18.74 -21.86
N GLY A 65 -14.47 -17.56 -22.44
CA GLY A 65 -15.59 -17.32 -23.37
C GLY A 65 -16.97 -17.46 -22.72
N ARG A 66 -17.05 -17.39 -21.39
CA ARG A 66 -18.33 -17.43 -20.67
C ARG A 66 -18.94 -16.04 -20.71
N GLU A 67 -20.27 -15.98 -20.85
CA GLU A 67 -21.02 -14.73 -20.70
C GLU A 67 -20.64 -14.11 -19.35
N GLN A 68 -20.39 -12.80 -19.31
CA GLN A 68 -20.03 -12.16 -18.05
C GLN A 68 -21.30 -11.97 -17.21
N PRO A 69 -21.22 -12.22 -15.89
CA PRO A 69 -22.24 -11.71 -14.99
C PRO A 69 -22.10 -10.17 -14.96
N ASP A 70 -23.22 -9.46 -15.03
CA ASP A 70 -23.31 -8.04 -14.69
C ASP A 70 -23.20 -7.90 -13.16
N ASP A 71 -22.08 -8.33 -12.59
CA ASP A 71 -21.81 -8.18 -11.16
C ASP A 71 -21.40 -6.72 -10.92
N ALA A 72 -22.29 -5.98 -10.25
CA ALA A 72 -21.98 -4.66 -9.74
C ALA A 72 -21.47 -4.76 -8.29
N ILE A 73 -20.51 -3.91 -7.95
CA ILE A 73 -20.13 -3.62 -6.58
C ILE A 73 -20.54 -2.20 -6.24
N PHE A 74 -20.74 -1.97 -4.96
CA PHE A 74 -21.17 -0.70 -4.41
C PHE A 74 -20.06 -0.19 -3.49
N LEU A 75 -19.42 0.89 -3.92
CA LEU A 75 -18.40 1.60 -3.15
C LEU A 75 -19.11 2.57 -2.21
N VAL A 76 -18.96 2.36 -0.91
CA VAL A 76 -19.54 3.23 0.12
C VAL A 76 -18.53 4.31 0.45
N ILE A 77 -18.89 5.56 0.21
CA ILE A 77 -18.04 6.72 0.46
C ILE A 77 -18.66 7.54 1.59
N TRP A 78 -17.84 7.90 2.57
CA TRP A 78 -18.25 8.74 3.69
C TRP A 78 -17.23 9.85 3.91
N HIS A 79 -17.63 11.10 3.68
CA HIS A 79 -16.75 12.29 3.75
C HIS A 79 -15.41 12.10 3.01
N SER A 80 -15.45 11.60 1.78
CA SER A 80 -14.27 11.29 0.95
C SER A 80 -13.37 10.18 1.52
N ILE A 81 -13.88 9.31 2.37
CA ILE A 81 -13.22 8.09 2.83
C ILE A 81 -13.93 6.88 2.23
N LEU A 82 -13.17 5.89 1.75
CA LEU A 82 -13.73 4.59 1.36
C LEU A 82 -14.17 3.84 2.62
N ALA A 83 -15.46 3.77 2.91
CA ALA A 83 -15.97 3.18 4.14
C ALA A 83 -16.33 1.69 4.01
N GLY A 84 -16.48 1.20 2.78
CA GLY A 84 -16.80 -0.19 2.50
C GLY A 84 -16.96 -0.47 1.01
N VAL A 85 -16.94 -1.75 0.68
CA VAL A 85 -17.21 -2.28 -0.66
C VAL A 85 -18.19 -3.44 -0.52
N GLU A 86 -19.40 -3.27 -1.02
CA GLU A 86 -20.47 -4.24 -0.86
C GLU A 86 -20.95 -4.78 -2.21
N ARG A 87 -21.58 -5.96 -2.22
CA ARG A 87 -22.13 -6.57 -3.45
C ARG A 87 -23.56 -6.17 -3.74
N THR A 88 -24.28 -5.71 -2.71
CA THR A 88 -25.69 -5.36 -2.83
C THR A 88 -25.90 -3.93 -2.38
N GLU A 89 -26.83 -3.24 -3.05
CA GLU A 89 -27.26 -1.90 -2.67
C GLU A 89 -27.78 -1.81 -1.23
N PRO A 90 -28.64 -2.73 -0.71
CA PRO A 90 -29.12 -2.62 0.66
C PRO A 90 -28.01 -2.81 1.70
N ASP A 91 -27.00 -3.64 1.43
CA ASP A 91 -25.85 -3.79 2.33
C ASP A 91 -25.01 -2.50 2.35
N ALA A 92 -24.83 -1.87 1.19
CA ALA A 92 -24.13 -0.60 1.05
C ALA A 92 -24.85 0.54 1.80
N GLU A 93 -26.18 0.61 1.72
CA GLU A 93 -27.00 1.57 2.48
C GLU A 93 -26.91 1.32 3.98
N SER A 94 -27.02 0.07 4.40
CA SER A 94 -26.89 -0.31 5.81
C SER A 94 -25.50 0.04 6.34
N ARG A 95 -24.44 -0.19 5.54
CA ARG A 95 -23.07 0.18 5.89
C ARG A 95 -22.92 1.69 6.01
N LEU A 96 -23.45 2.46 5.07
CA LEU A 96 -23.39 3.92 5.12
C LEU A 96 -24.08 4.47 6.37
N ALA A 97 -25.20 3.86 6.78
CA ALA A 97 -25.96 4.24 7.97
C ALA A 97 -25.30 3.80 9.28
N SER A 98 -24.50 2.72 9.26
CA SER A 98 -23.83 2.21 10.45
C SER A 98 -22.56 2.97 10.82
N ILE A 99 -21.97 3.72 9.86
CA ILE A 99 -20.71 4.43 10.10
C ILE A 99 -20.89 5.43 11.23
N ASP A 100 -20.10 5.25 12.27
CA ASP A 100 -20.11 6.13 13.42
C ASP A 100 -18.79 6.89 13.58
N ARG A 101 -18.68 7.62 14.69
CA ARG A 101 -17.47 8.39 14.99
C ARG A 101 -16.30 7.51 15.43
N LEU A 102 -16.57 6.31 15.97
CA LEU A 102 -15.53 5.37 16.40
C LEU A 102 -14.84 4.77 15.18
N ASP A 103 -15.58 4.44 14.12
CA ASP A 103 -15.02 3.97 12.84
C ASP A 103 -14.01 5.00 12.28
N LEU A 104 -14.36 6.29 12.32
CA LEU A 104 -13.45 7.35 11.88
C LEU A 104 -12.16 7.42 12.72
N ILE A 105 -12.27 7.21 14.03
CA ILE A 105 -11.11 7.21 14.92
C ILE A 105 -10.22 6.00 14.62
N GLU A 106 -10.83 4.84 14.36
CA GLU A 106 -10.12 3.63 13.97
C GLU A 106 -9.34 3.82 12.66
N TRP A 107 -10.00 4.32 11.60
CA TRP A 107 -9.33 4.62 10.33
C TRP A 107 -8.21 5.66 10.47
N LEU A 108 -8.41 6.66 11.34
CA LEU A 108 -7.38 7.66 11.60
C LEU A 108 -6.17 7.06 12.33
N ASP A 109 -6.39 6.21 13.34
CA ASP A 109 -5.29 5.54 14.05
C ASP A 109 -4.53 4.59 13.11
N GLU A 110 -5.24 3.84 12.27
CA GLU A 110 -4.63 2.97 11.25
C GLU A 110 -3.79 3.78 10.25
N ALA A 111 -4.32 4.88 9.72
CA ALA A 111 -3.57 5.77 8.83
C ALA A 111 -2.32 6.35 9.51
N GLN A 112 -2.43 6.75 10.78
CA GLN A 112 -1.28 7.26 11.54
C GLN A 112 -0.24 6.18 11.85
N ARG A 113 -0.66 4.93 12.09
CA ARG A 113 0.27 3.80 12.26
C ARG A 113 1.00 3.52 10.95
N ALA A 114 0.27 3.44 9.85
CA ALA A 114 0.86 3.25 8.52
C ALA A 114 1.85 4.37 8.17
N GLU A 115 1.55 5.63 8.48
CA GLU A 115 2.48 6.76 8.27
C GLU A 115 3.73 6.63 9.15
N ARG A 116 3.57 6.30 10.44
CA ARG A 116 4.69 6.10 11.37
C ARG A 116 5.60 4.96 10.92
N ASP A 117 5.02 3.84 10.52
CA ASP A 117 5.75 2.68 10.01
C ASP A 117 6.45 3.04 8.70
N SER A 118 5.80 3.79 7.81
CA SER A 118 6.42 4.27 6.57
C SER A 118 7.62 5.16 6.81
N LYS A 119 7.49 6.13 7.73
CA LYS A 119 8.59 7.00 8.12
C LYS A 119 9.72 6.18 8.74
N ARG A 120 9.41 5.22 9.62
CA ARG A 120 10.41 4.33 10.22
C ARG A 120 11.18 3.56 9.14
N CYS A 121 10.48 2.85 8.26
CA CYS A 121 11.12 2.09 7.18
C CYS A 121 11.95 2.99 6.26
N PHE A 122 11.45 4.18 5.91
CA PHE A 122 12.20 5.14 5.09
C PHE A 122 13.48 5.61 5.79
N TRP A 123 13.40 5.99 7.07
CA TRP A 123 14.57 6.45 7.82
C TRP A 123 15.58 5.34 8.08
N ASP A 124 15.13 4.12 8.32
CA ASP A 124 16.02 2.97 8.44
C ASP A 124 16.74 2.67 7.12
N LEU A 125 16.02 2.69 5.98
CA LEU A 125 16.63 2.57 4.66
C LEU A 125 17.61 3.72 4.35
N TYR A 126 17.20 4.96 4.63
CA TYR A 126 18.02 6.14 4.40
C TYR A 126 19.32 6.07 5.20
N ARG A 127 19.25 5.68 6.48
CA ARG A 127 20.41 5.47 7.34
C ARG A 127 21.33 4.40 6.75
N ASP A 128 20.78 3.28 6.29
CA ASP A 128 21.60 2.19 5.72
C ASP A 128 22.31 2.66 4.42
N VAL A 129 21.63 3.42 3.57
CA VAL A 129 22.24 4.01 2.36
C VAL A 129 23.31 5.05 2.71
N GLU A 130 23.05 5.93 3.69
CA GLU A 130 24.02 6.93 4.17
C GLU A 130 25.27 6.26 4.75
N MET A 131 25.09 5.17 5.49
CA MET A 131 26.20 4.39 6.04
C MET A 131 27.03 3.68 4.98
N TRP A 132 26.38 3.13 3.95
CA TRP A 132 27.09 2.59 2.79
C TRP A 132 27.87 3.68 2.05
N HIS A 133 27.27 4.85 1.85
CA HIS A 133 27.95 5.99 1.25
C HIS A 133 29.16 6.45 2.08
N GLU A 134 29.04 6.54 3.41
CA GLU A 134 30.17 6.81 4.30
C GLU A 134 31.27 5.75 4.18
N HIS A 135 30.92 4.47 4.00
CA HIS A 135 31.90 3.39 3.87
C HIS A 135 32.75 3.57 2.61
N LEU A 136 32.12 3.89 1.46
CA LEU A 136 32.83 4.18 0.20
C LEU A 136 33.84 5.32 0.36
N HIS A 137 33.44 6.45 0.97
CA HIS A 137 34.33 7.61 1.15
C HIS A 137 35.40 7.40 2.24
N ARG A 138 35.21 6.44 3.14
CA ARG A 138 36.16 6.10 4.21
C ARG A 138 37.30 5.20 3.71
N GLU A 139 37.09 4.41 2.66
CA GLU A 139 38.16 3.67 1.99
C GLU A 139 39.09 4.59 1.19
N ASP A 140 38.58 5.73 0.70
CA ASP A 140 39.38 6.76 0.00
C ASP A 140 40.21 7.65 0.95
N SER A 141 39.95 7.61 2.26
CA SER A 141 40.58 8.49 3.26
C SER A 141 41.37 7.69 4.32
N GLU A 142 42.49 7.10 3.91
CA GLU A 142 43.36 6.29 4.78
C GLU A 142 44.05 7.07 5.94
N ASP A 143 43.93 8.38 6.05
CA ASP A 143 44.55 9.17 7.11
C ASP A 143 43.52 9.96 7.95
N GLN A 144 43.03 9.36 9.05
CA GLN A 144 42.77 10.10 10.29
C GLN A 144 42.50 9.20 11.52
N SER A 145 43.18 9.58 12.61
CA SER A 145 43.30 8.89 13.91
C SER A 145 42.00 8.66 14.68
N PRO A 146 41.95 7.70 15.64
CA PRO A 146 40.70 7.19 16.18
C PRO A 146 40.51 7.48 17.68
N SER A 147 39.39 8.09 18.10
CA SER A 147 39.10 8.09 19.55
C SER A 147 37.64 8.21 20.02
N ALA A 148 36.62 8.39 19.17
CA ALA A 148 35.23 8.39 19.68
C ALA A 148 34.20 7.89 18.65
N ALA A 149 34.43 8.18 17.36
CA ALA A 149 33.58 7.73 16.28
C ALA A 149 33.57 6.20 16.06
N ARG A 150 34.66 5.50 16.45
CA ARG A 150 34.82 4.04 16.21
C ARG A 150 33.89 3.16 17.05
N SER A 151 33.50 3.58 18.25
CA SER A 151 32.60 2.82 19.12
C SER A 151 31.13 3.00 18.74
N PHE A 152 30.72 4.21 18.35
CA PHE A 152 29.37 4.47 17.85
C PHE A 152 29.11 3.82 16.49
N ALA A 153 30.09 3.85 15.57
CA ALA A 153 29.96 3.19 14.28
C ALA A 153 29.84 1.65 14.37
N ARG A 154 30.26 1.01 15.47
CA ARG A 154 30.14 -0.45 15.64
C ARG A 154 28.76 -0.92 16.08
N ILE A 155 27.98 -0.06 16.75
CA ILE A 155 26.65 -0.41 17.28
C ILE A 155 25.59 -0.36 16.16
N PHE A 156 25.84 0.42 15.11
CA PHE A 156 24.90 0.66 14.01
C PHE A 156 25.37 0.13 12.65
N ARG A 157 26.41 -0.72 12.61
CA ARG A 157 27.00 -1.20 11.34
C ARG A 157 26.03 -2.08 10.54
N LEU A 158 25.95 -1.81 9.24
CA LEU A 158 25.49 -2.79 8.26
C LEU A 158 26.32 -4.07 8.42
N PRO A 159 25.69 -5.26 8.33
CA PRO A 159 26.44 -6.52 8.36
C PRO A 159 27.51 -6.54 7.27
N ASP A 160 28.69 -7.06 7.62
CA ASP A 160 29.81 -7.16 6.68
C ASP A 160 29.43 -8.00 5.43
N GLU A 161 28.45 -8.90 5.55
CA GLU A 161 27.87 -9.68 4.44
C GLU A 161 27.18 -8.80 3.38
N VAL A 162 26.53 -7.71 3.80
CA VAL A 162 25.87 -6.76 2.88
C VAL A 162 26.91 -5.89 2.20
N LEU A 163 27.96 -5.49 2.93
CA LEU A 163 29.05 -4.66 2.39
C LEU A 163 29.96 -5.43 1.42
N ALA A 164 30.11 -6.75 1.61
CA ALA A 164 30.91 -7.62 0.76
C ALA A 164 30.15 -8.23 -0.44
N ALA A 165 28.86 -7.91 -0.60
CA ALA A 165 28.05 -8.38 -1.72
C ALA A 165 28.47 -7.73 -3.05
N GLU A 166 28.24 -8.42 -4.17
CA GLU A 166 28.50 -7.86 -5.52
C GLU A 166 27.64 -6.62 -5.81
N ASP A 167 26.43 -6.56 -5.24
CA ASP A 167 25.55 -5.38 -5.24
C ASP A 167 25.01 -5.10 -3.82
N PRO A 168 25.70 -4.26 -3.03
CA PRO A 168 25.29 -3.94 -1.66
C PRO A 168 23.96 -3.18 -1.60
N LEU A 169 23.58 -2.45 -2.66
CA LEU A 169 22.31 -1.73 -2.69
C LEU A 169 21.12 -2.68 -2.86
N ASP A 170 21.25 -3.70 -3.71
CA ASP A 170 20.19 -4.70 -3.89
C ASP A 170 19.95 -5.51 -2.61
N GLU A 171 21.01 -5.86 -1.87
CA GLU A 171 20.88 -6.55 -0.57
C GLU A 171 20.27 -5.67 0.52
N ILE A 172 20.59 -4.37 0.56
CA ILE A 172 19.89 -3.42 1.45
C ILE A 172 18.40 -3.39 1.09
N LEU A 173 18.05 -3.29 -0.20
CA LEU A 173 16.67 -3.25 -0.64
C LEU A 173 15.91 -4.55 -0.32
N LYS A 174 16.51 -5.73 -0.49
CA LYS A 174 15.91 -7.03 -0.13
C LYS A 174 15.57 -7.10 1.34
N ARG A 175 16.50 -6.70 2.22
CA ARG A 175 16.29 -6.69 3.67
C ARG A 175 15.09 -5.82 4.09
N HIS A 176 14.96 -4.65 3.47
CA HIS A 176 13.84 -3.73 3.74
C HIS A 176 12.51 -4.20 3.14
N LYS A 177 12.54 -4.94 2.02
CA LYS A 177 11.37 -5.61 1.43
C LYS A 177 10.84 -6.73 2.33
N GLU A 178 11.71 -7.61 2.83
CA GLU A 178 11.32 -8.74 3.70
C GLU A 178 10.73 -8.28 5.05
N THR A 179 11.17 -7.12 5.55
CA THR A 179 10.67 -6.54 6.80
C THR A 179 9.31 -5.84 6.62
N SER A 180 8.89 -5.58 5.37
CA SER A 180 7.61 -4.92 5.04
C SER A 180 6.70 -5.83 4.19
N PRO A 181 6.22 -6.98 4.71
CA PRO A 181 5.46 -7.95 3.91
C PRO A 181 4.08 -7.47 3.44
N GLU A 182 3.57 -6.32 3.89
CA GLU A 182 2.24 -5.81 3.53
C GLU A 182 2.23 -4.80 2.35
N ARG A 183 3.37 -4.57 1.70
CA ARG A 183 3.58 -3.41 0.81
C ARG A 183 3.62 -3.69 -0.70
N ASP A 184 3.03 -4.78 -1.17
CA ASP A 184 2.92 -5.09 -2.61
C ASP A 184 1.98 -4.14 -3.41
N GLY A 185 1.64 -2.95 -2.90
CA GLY A 185 0.78 -1.98 -3.61
C GLY A 185 0.92 -0.52 -3.20
N LEU A 186 2.02 -0.13 -2.55
CA LEU A 186 2.28 1.25 -2.09
C LEU A 186 3.38 1.92 -2.91
N PHE A 187 3.17 2.09 -4.22
CA PHE A 187 3.87 3.08 -5.06
C PHE A 187 2.98 3.50 -6.22
#